data_AF-A0A4Q0XHN5-F1
#
_entry.id   AF-A0A4Q0XHN5-F1
#
_cell.length_a   1.000
_cell.length_b   1.000
_cell.length_c   1.000
_cell.angle_alpha   90.00
_cell.angle_beta   90.00
_cell.angle_gamma   90.00
#
_symmetry.space_group_name_H-M   'P 1'
#
loop_
_entity.id
_entity.type
_entity.pdbx_description
1 polymer ?
#
loop_
_entity_poly.entity_id
_entity_poly.type
_entity_poly.pdbx_seq_one_letter_code
_entity_poly.pdbx_strand_id
1 'polypeptide(L)'
;MKDQDNRLETPEDNSNKRHSEDPVSLDMEEKWLEVKAEYQQVYPMLTDKDLELLPGKFGELTDRIASKTQRCRSEVNNEIRYWNTDLLP
;
A
#
# COMPACT_ATOMS: atom_id res chain seq x y z
N MET A 1 23.52 40.97 -31.98
CA MET A 1 24.10 39.75 -32.61
C MET A 1 24.22 38.71 -31.50
N LYS A 2 23.52 37.58 -31.61
CA LYS A 2 23.86 36.38 -32.40
C LYS A 2 24.90 35.51 -31.67
N ASP A 3 24.76 34.19 -31.51
CA ASP A 3 23.62 33.26 -31.64
C ASP A 3 23.90 32.04 -30.70
N GLN A 4 22.98 31.07 -30.69
CA GLN A 4 22.95 29.73 -30.06
C GLN A 4 24.29 28.92 -30.11
N ASP A 5 24.54 27.89 -29.28
CA ASP A 5 23.89 26.56 -29.42
C ASP A 5 24.27 25.51 -28.33
N ASN A 6 23.38 24.51 -28.14
CA ASN A 6 23.45 23.16 -27.51
C ASN A 6 24.28 22.89 -26.21
N ARG A 7 23.79 22.26 -25.13
CA ARG A 7 22.95 21.03 -24.91
C ARG A 7 23.81 19.75 -24.79
N LEU A 8 23.31 18.82 -23.96
CA LEU A 8 23.84 17.52 -23.49
C LEU A 8 24.73 17.64 -22.23
N GLU A 9 24.47 16.99 -21.09
CA GLU A 9 23.24 16.34 -20.54
C GLU A 9 23.22 16.47 -18.99
N THR A 10 22.05 16.32 -18.36
CA THR A 10 21.93 15.93 -16.95
C THR A 10 21.45 14.48 -16.88
N PRO A 11 22.14 13.55 -16.18
CA PRO A 11 21.61 12.23 -15.91
C PRO A 11 20.55 12.32 -14.79
N GLU A 12 19.37 12.84 -15.13
CA GLU A 12 18.13 12.65 -14.35
C GLU A 12 17.55 11.24 -14.58
N ASP A 13 18.36 10.21 -14.35
CA ASP A 13 17.87 8.93 -13.87
C ASP A 13 18.89 8.31 -12.92
N ASN A 14 18.77 8.70 -11.66
CA ASN A 14 18.96 7.73 -10.60
C ASN A 14 17.62 7.59 -9.87
N SER A 15 16.81 6.66 -10.37
CA SER A 15 15.59 6.15 -9.76
C SER A 15 15.83 5.46 -8.40
N ASN A 16 16.60 6.08 -7.50
CA ASN A 16 16.58 5.77 -6.08
C ASN A 16 15.27 6.33 -5.50
N LYS A 17 14.19 5.65 -5.89
CA LYS A 17 12.81 5.83 -5.48
C LYS A 17 12.80 5.84 -3.96
N ARG A 18 12.78 7.06 -3.42
CA ARG A 18 12.86 7.31 -1.98
C ARG A 18 11.76 6.44 -1.38
N HIS A 19 12.15 5.52 -0.48
CA HIS A 19 11.21 4.96 0.47
C HIS A 19 10.79 6.15 1.35
N SER A 20 9.82 6.90 0.82
CA SER A 20 8.95 7.71 1.63
C SER A 20 8.14 6.68 2.41
N GLU A 21 8.67 6.28 3.56
CA GLU A 21 7.88 5.67 4.61
C GLU A 21 6.91 6.77 5.04
N ASP A 22 5.82 6.93 4.26
CA ASP A 22 4.72 7.83 4.58
C ASP A 22 4.34 7.53 6.03
N PRO A 23 4.35 8.50 6.96
CA PRO A 23 4.15 8.22 8.37
C PRO A 23 2.80 7.54 8.63
N VAL A 24 1.81 7.84 7.77
CA VAL A 24 0.50 7.19 7.70
C VAL A 24 0.58 5.66 7.53
N SER A 25 1.64 5.13 6.91
CA SER A 25 1.83 3.70 6.75
C SER A 25 2.03 3.00 8.08
N LEU A 26 2.78 3.59 9.02
CA LEU A 26 3.13 2.91 10.28
C LEU A 26 1.90 2.72 11.19
N ASP A 27 1.05 3.74 11.33
CA ASP A 27 -0.23 3.65 12.04
C ASP A 27 -1.14 2.58 11.41
N MET A 28 -1.13 2.45 10.08
CA MET A 28 -1.93 1.47 9.34
C MET A 28 -1.34 0.05 9.44
N GLU A 29 -0.02 -0.09 9.59
CA GLU A 29 0.66 -1.35 9.89
C GLU A 29 0.31 -1.87 11.28
N GLU A 30 0.31 -1.01 12.30
CA GLU A 30 -0.14 -1.35 13.64
C GLU A 30 -1.63 -1.73 13.65
N LYS A 31 -2.48 -0.91 13.02
CA LYS A 31 -3.93 -1.18 12.92
C LYS A 31 -4.20 -2.49 12.19
N TRP A 32 -3.45 -2.82 11.15
CA TRP A 32 -3.56 -4.10 10.45
C TRP A 32 -3.26 -5.30 11.37
N LEU A 33 -2.23 -5.20 12.21
CA LEU A 33 -1.88 -6.30 13.12
C LEU A 33 -2.96 -6.59 14.17
N GLU A 34 -3.74 -5.58 14.56
CA GLU A 34 -4.94 -5.72 15.38
C GLU A 34 -6.07 -6.42 14.59
N VAL A 35 -6.40 -5.92 13.39
CA VAL A 35 -7.62 -6.32 12.68
C VAL A 35 -7.48 -7.57 11.80
N LYS A 36 -6.25 -7.96 11.41
CA LYS A 36 -6.01 -9.08 10.47
C LYS A 36 -6.66 -10.40 10.88
N ALA A 37 -6.81 -10.65 12.18
CA ALA A 37 -7.38 -11.88 12.71
C ALA A 37 -8.90 -11.94 12.50
N GLU A 38 -9.58 -10.79 12.54
CA GLU A 38 -10.98 -10.67 12.15
C GLU A 38 -11.12 -10.61 10.62
N TYR A 39 -10.20 -9.89 9.95
CA TYR A 39 -10.17 -9.78 8.48
C TYR A 39 -10.08 -11.15 7.80
N GLN A 40 -9.27 -12.07 8.36
CA GLN A 40 -9.18 -13.46 7.88
C GLN A 40 -10.48 -14.26 8.09
N GLN A 41 -11.22 -14.01 9.17
CA GLN A 41 -12.50 -14.67 9.44
C GLN A 41 -13.61 -14.18 8.50
N VAL A 42 -13.63 -12.88 8.19
CA VAL A 42 -14.54 -12.27 7.20
C VAL A 42 -14.20 -12.73 5.78
N TYR A 43 -12.91 -12.77 5.44
CA TYR A 43 -12.42 -13.09 4.10
C TYR A 43 -11.62 -14.41 4.08
N PRO A 44 -12.26 -15.58 4.27
CA PRO A 44 -11.57 -16.89 4.29
C PRO A 44 -10.97 -17.29 2.93
N MET A 45 -11.21 -16.51 1.87
CA MET A 45 -10.54 -16.61 0.58
C MET A 45 -9.08 -16.08 0.60
N LEU A 46 -8.71 -15.30 1.61
CA LEU A 46 -7.37 -14.76 1.80
C LEU A 46 -6.56 -15.72 2.67
N THR A 47 -5.42 -16.15 2.14
CA THR A 47 -4.50 -17.00 2.90
C THR A 47 -3.66 -16.17 3.86
N ASP A 48 -3.08 -16.80 4.89
CA ASP A 48 -2.13 -16.15 5.81
C ASP A 48 -1.00 -15.39 5.07
N LYS A 49 -0.54 -15.95 3.93
CA LYS A 49 0.45 -15.34 3.02
C LYS A 49 -0.07 -14.12 2.25
N ASP A 50 -1.37 -14.05 1.96
CA ASP A 50 -1.98 -12.85 1.37
C ASP A 50 -2.13 -11.72 2.41
N LEU A 51 -2.24 -12.08 3.69
CA LEU A 51 -2.39 -11.19 4.85
C LEU A 51 -1.05 -10.85 5.53
N GLU A 52 0.05 -11.44 5.06
CA GLU A 52 1.42 -11.24 5.56
C GLU A 52 1.86 -9.79 5.36
N LEU A 53 1.87 -9.04 6.46
CA LEU A 53 2.44 -7.70 6.50
C LEU A 53 3.95 -7.78 6.75
N LEU A 54 4.73 -7.17 5.86
CA LEU A 54 6.14 -6.91 6.04
C LEU A 54 6.32 -5.41 6.36
N PRO A 55 7.27 -5.03 7.23
CA PRO A 55 7.44 -3.63 7.67
C PRO A 55 7.82 -2.72 6.49
N GLY A 56 7.19 -1.55 6.42
CA GLY A 56 7.31 -0.59 5.31
C GLY A 56 6.62 -1.06 4.02
N LYS A 57 5.95 -2.21 4.01
CA LYS A 57 5.34 -2.84 2.82
C LYS A 57 3.82 -2.95 2.91
N PHE A 58 3.17 -2.18 3.78
CA PHE A 58 1.71 -2.04 3.82
C PHE A 58 1.06 -1.77 2.44
N GLY A 59 1.76 -1.03 1.56
CA GLY A 59 1.33 -0.85 0.17
C GLY A 59 1.19 -2.17 -0.59
N GLU A 60 2.22 -3.03 -0.55
CA GLU A 60 2.19 -4.34 -1.22
C GLU A 60 1.12 -5.27 -0.64
N LEU A 61 0.92 -5.24 0.68
CA LEU A 61 -0.16 -5.98 1.35
C LEU A 61 -1.53 -5.57 0.79
N THR A 62 -1.83 -4.26 0.80
CA THR A 62 -3.12 -3.74 0.34
C THR A 62 -3.35 -3.99 -1.16
N ASP A 63 -2.30 -3.94 -1.99
CA ASP A 63 -2.36 -4.31 -3.41
C ASP A 63 -2.65 -5.82 -3.63
N ARG A 64 -2.11 -6.72 -2.79
CA ARG A 64 -2.44 -8.18 -2.83
C ARG A 64 -3.89 -8.43 -2.45
N ILE A 65 -4.35 -7.87 -1.34
CA ILE A 65 -5.73 -8.03 -0.85
C ILE A 65 -6.73 -7.47 -1.86
N ALA A 66 -6.46 -6.29 -2.41
CA ALA A 66 -7.26 -5.68 -3.48
C ALA A 66 -7.37 -6.60 -4.70
N SER A 67 -6.24 -7.17 -5.15
CA SER A 67 -6.20 -8.12 -6.27
C SER A 67 -7.00 -9.39 -6.02
N LYS A 68 -6.99 -9.92 -4.79
CA LYS A 68 -7.75 -11.12 -4.40
C LYS A 68 -9.25 -10.87 -4.21
N THR A 69 -9.62 -9.73 -3.66
CA THR A 69 -11.02 -9.33 -3.42
C THR A 69 -11.67 -8.66 -4.62
N GLN A 70 -10.92 -8.44 -5.71
CA GLN A 70 -11.32 -7.67 -6.90
C GLN A 70 -11.76 -6.22 -6.59
N ARG A 71 -11.16 -5.61 -5.56
CA ARG A 71 -11.40 -4.23 -5.12
C ARG A 71 -10.24 -3.31 -5.48
N CYS A 72 -10.40 -2.01 -5.26
CA CYS A 72 -9.30 -1.05 -5.35
C CYS A 72 -8.47 -1.04 -4.07
N ARG A 73 -7.16 -0.80 -4.18
CA ARG A 73 -6.27 -0.59 -3.01
C ARG A 73 -6.80 0.50 -2.06
N SER A 74 -7.38 1.58 -2.58
CA SER A 74 -7.97 2.64 -1.76
C SER A 74 -9.17 2.16 -0.93
N GLU A 75 -9.97 1.23 -1.43
CA GLU A 75 -11.09 0.66 -0.68
C GLU A 75 -10.60 -0.23 0.45
N VAL A 76 -9.64 -1.12 0.18
CA VAL A 76 -9.00 -1.96 1.20
C VAL A 76 -8.31 -1.12 2.27
N ASN A 77 -7.57 -0.09 1.87
CA ASN A 77 -6.90 0.83 2.79
C ASN A 77 -7.92 1.57 3.69
N ASN A 78 -9.05 2.00 3.12
CA ASN A 78 -10.11 2.66 3.86
C ASN A 78 -10.88 1.68 4.79
N GLU A 79 -11.10 0.45 4.34
CA GLU A 79 -11.70 -0.64 5.11
C GLU A 79 -10.85 -1.03 6.32
N ILE A 80 -9.52 -1.13 6.18
CA ILE A 80 -8.60 -1.37 7.30
C ILE A 80 -8.60 -0.19 8.27
N ARG A 81 -8.61 1.06 7.74
CA ARG A 81 -8.60 2.28 8.56
C ARG A 81 -9.85 2.42 9.42
N TYR A 82 -11.00 2.10 8.85
CA TYR A 82 -12.31 2.17 9.49
C TYR A 82 -12.85 0.78 9.84
N TRP A 83 -11.95 -0.18 10.11
CA TRP A 83 -12.34 -1.56 10.38
C TRP A 83 -13.24 -1.61 11.60
N ASN A 84 -14.50 -1.93 11.33
CA ASN A 84 -15.55 -2.11 12.31
C ASN A 84 -16.43 -3.23 11.78
N THR A 85 -16.43 -4.37 12.48
CA THR A 85 -17.10 -5.61 12.03
C THR A 85 -18.62 -5.45 11.89
N ASP A 86 -19.19 -4.41 12.51
CA ASP A 86 -20.61 -4.01 12.42
C ASP A 86 -20.99 -3.29 11.10
N LEU A 87 -20.02 -2.91 10.26
CA LEU A 87 -20.24 -2.13 9.03
C LEU A 87 -20.04 -2.94 7.73
N LEU A 88 -19.86 -4.25 7.82
CA LEU A 88 -19.74 -5.14 6.66
C LEU A 88 -21.13 -5.73 6.31
N PRO A 89 -21.57 -5.65 5.04
CA PRO A 89 -22.92 -6.06 4.61
C PRO A 89 -23.09 -7.57 4.43
#